data_AF-A0A382MDC8-F1
#
_entry.id   AF-A0A382MDC8-F1
#
_cell.length_a   1.000
_cell.length_b   1.000
_cell.length_c   1.000
_cell.angle_alpha   90.00
_cell.angle_beta   90.00
_cell.angle_gamma   90.00
#
_symmetry.space_group_name_H-M   'P 1'
#
loop_
_entity.id
_entity.type
_entity.pdbx_description
1 polymer ?
#
loop_
_entity_poly.entity_id
_entity_poly.type
_entity_poly.pdbx_seq_one_letter_code
_entity_poly.pdbx_strand_id
1 'polypeptide(L)'
;VRIVRHSDSRGLGWGLFSLTLAVPITLVLTGVIWNTAIVISLALFLQLGTGAIWWMRLRPQDSHSIVGICGGGIAFGTLAASLSAHGLRATAISNWGWTLPTVVTGFTLFVSSNLRNTIVDCFQNRLRLRRPDMAGLGLAVVVGAVPLILFWHLTPLTWSGWHRYPTSVLFHEALSHGVHAFGINDSVFAAGATLRYHWLSHVWVGSLSTWSGAESFVVLTRLTPVATLFGSICVAWSWARRLSDVPLVPPLAAVLVGGAGFVGVLHFFFGNHLFAASPSQLFSTLWLLAFSFLLLETIRGGMPITTSSVVLLVMSFGLACGKATNAVVVTGGIAAVILA
;
A
#
# COMPACT_ATOMS: atom_id res chain seq x y z
N VAL A 1 0.84 -24.67 -37.90
CA VAL A 1 1.61 -24.98 -36.67
C VAL A 1 1.51 -23.79 -35.72
N ARG A 2 0.69 -23.91 -34.66
CA ARG A 2 0.53 -22.87 -33.64
C ARG A 2 1.74 -22.98 -32.71
N ILE A 3 2.71 -22.08 -32.84
CA ILE A 3 3.88 -22.04 -31.96
C ILE A 3 3.39 -21.63 -30.57
N VAL A 4 3.14 -22.62 -29.71
CA VAL A 4 2.96 -22.41 -28.28
C VAL A 4 4.32 -22.00 -27.74
N ARG A 5 4.58 -20.69 -27.64
CA ARG A 5 5.72 -20.20 -26.84
C ARG A 5 5.44 -20.62 -25.40
N HIS A 6 6.19 -21.60 -24.91
CA HIS A 6 6.31 -21.83 -23.47
C HIS A 6 6.71 -20.49 -22.83
N SER A 7 5.78 -19.87 -22.09
CA SER A 7 6.12 -18.71 -21.29
C SER A 7 7.07 -19.18 -20.20
N ASP A 8 8.20 -18.48 -20.11
CA ASP A 8 9.30 -18.79 -19.21
C ASP A 8 8.87 -18.58 -17.74
N SER A 9 8.18 -19.58 -17.17
CA SER A 9 7.66 -19.56 -15.78
C SER A 9 8.77 -19.39 -14.75
N ARG A 10 10.03 -19.66 -15.14
CA ARG A 10 11.23 -19.42 -14.35
C ARG A 10 11.40 -17.93 -14.01
N GLY A 11 11.15 -17.03 -14.96
CA GLY A 11 11.35 -15.58 -14.76
C GLY A 11 10.42 -14.96 -13.70
N LEU A 12 9.22 -15.52 -13.54
CA LEU A 12 8.23 -15.05 -12.56
C LEU A 12 8.62 -15.43 -11.12
N GLY A 13 9.06 -16.67 -10.92
CA GLY A 13 9.56 -17.14 -9.62
C GLY A 13 10.77 -16.34 -9.15
N TRP A 14 11.73 -16.08 -10.04
CA TRP A 14 12.90 -15.25 -9.74
C TRP A 14 12.53 -13.78 -9.47
N GLY A 15 11.52 -13.23 -10.16
CA GLY A 15 11.06 -11.85 -9.95
C GLY A 15 10.37 -11.66 -8.60
N LEU A 16 9.47 -12.56 -8.21
CA LEU A 16 8.82 -12.54 -6.91
C LEU A 16 9.82 -12.81 -5.77
N PHE A 17 10.73 -13.77 -5.96
CA PHE A 17 11.80 -14.04 -5.02
C PHE A 17 12.73 -12.82 -4.81
N SER A 18 13.10 -12.14 -5.89
CA SER A 18 13.88 -10.90 -5.84
C SER A 18 13.15 -9.79 -5.07
N LEU A 19 11.83 -9.64 -5.27
CA LEU A 19 11.00 -8.68 -4.51
C LEU A 19 10.94 -9.04 -3.02
N THR A 20 10.84 -10.33 -2.67
CA THR A 20 10.81 -10.77 -1.27
C THR A 20 12.10 -10.49 -0.51
N LEU A 21 13.24 -10.44 -1.21
CA LEU A 21 14.53 -10.07 -0.62
C LEU A 21 14.81 -8.57 -0.69
N ALA A 22 14.30 -7.86 -1.69
CA ALA A 22 14.58 -6.43 -1.89
C ALA A 22 14.11 -5.56 -0.72
N VAL A 23 12.91 -5.80 -0.18
CA VAL A 23 12.37 -5.03 0.96
C VAL A 23 13.24 -5.19 2.21
N PRO A 24 13.50 -6.40 2.76
CA PRO A 24 14.30 -6.54 3.96
C PRO A 24 15.73 -6.03 3.76
N ILE A 25 16.35 -6.23 2.59
CA ILE A 25 17.67 -5.68 2.27
C ILE A 25 17.64 -4.15 2.33
N THR A 26 16.64 -3.52 1.70
CA THR A 26 16.49 -2.06 1.71
C THR A 26 16.35 -1.53 3.13
N LEU A 27 15.54 -2.18 3.97
CA LEU A 27 15.38 -1.79 5.38
C LEU A 27 16.72 -1.88 6.14
N VAL A 28 17.48 -2.96 5.93
CA VAL A 28 18.77 -3.17 6.60
C VAL A 28 19.79 -2.12 6.18
N LEU A 29 19.85 -1.78 4.89
CA LEU A 29 20.70 -0.70 4.37
C LEU A 29 20.37 0.68 4.99
N THR A 30 19.18 0.83 5.58
CA THR A 30 18.74 2.07 6.25
C THR A 30 18.86 2.04 7.77
N GLY A 31 19.53 1.02 8.31
CA GLY A 31 19.85 0.86 9.74
C GLY A 31 18.88 -0.02 10.52
N VAL A 32 17.92 -0.70 9.88
CA VAL A 32 17.01 -1.63 10.57
C VAL A 32 17.72 -2.95 10.85
N ILE A 33 17.57 -3.47 12.07
CA ILE A 33 18.12 -4.78 12.45
C ILE A 33 17.52 -5.88 11.57
N TRP A 34 18.36 -6.82 11.11
CA TRP A 34 18.01 -7.88 10.16
C TRP A 34 16.74 -8.66 10.53
N ASN A 35 16.62 -9.09 11.79
CA ASN A 35 15.46 -9.87 12.26
C ASN A 35 14.16 -9.06 12.15
N THR A 36 14.18 -7.81 12.62
CA THR A 36 13.04 -6.90 12.52
C THR A 36 12.68 -6.64 11.06
N ALA A 37 13.68 -6.40 10.20
CA ALA A 37 13.46 -6.19 8.77
C ALA A 37 12.77 -7.39 8.11
N ILE A 38 13.17 -8.63 8.42
CA ILE A 38 12.50 -9.83 7.92
C ILE A 38 11.06 -9.89 8.42
N VAL A 39 10.84 -9.73 9.73
CA VAL A 39 9.51 -9.89 10.36
C VAL A 39 8.50 -8.92 9.76
N ILE A 40 8.85 -7.63 9.67
CA ILE A 40 7.92 -6.63 9.14
C ILE A 40 7.75 -6.73 7.62
N SER A 41 8.78 -7.18 6.90
CA SER A 41 8.66 -7.49 5.46
C SER A 41 7.72 -8.66 5.23
N LEU A 42 7.79 -9.72 6.05
CA LEU A 42 6.89 -10.86 5.97
C LEU A 42 5.44 -10.44 6.19
N ALA A 43 5.18 -9.60 7.18
CA ALA A 43 3.84 -9.04 7.40
C ALA A 43 3.33 -8.28 6.17
N LEU A 44 4.17 -7.43 5.55
CA LEU A 44 3.83 -6.75 4.31
C LEU A 44 3.55 -7.73 3.16
N PHE A 45 4.34 -8.80 3.01
CA PHE A 45 4.12 -9.79 1.95
C PHE A 45 2.84 -10.60 2.15
N LEU A 46 2.48 -10.94 3.40
CA LEU A 46 1.20 -11.59 3.71
C LEU A 46 0.02 -10.68 3.33
N GLN A 47 0.12 -9.38 3.65
CA GLN A 47 -0.89 -8.40 3.28
C GLN A 47 -0.97 -8.21 1.77
N LEU A 48 0.19 -8.07 1.08
CA LEU A 48 0.26 -7.99 -0.37
C LEU A 48 -0.38 -9.21 -1.02
N GLY A 49 -0.05 -10.42 -0.57
CA GLY A 49 -0.62 -11.67 -1.10
C GLY A 49 -2.13 -11.73 -0.91
N THR A 50 -2.61 -11.36 0.27
CA THR A 50 -4.04 -11.28 0.60
C THR A 50 -4.77 -10.30 -0.31
N GLY A 51 -4.27 -9.06 -0.41
CA GLY A 51 -4.85 -8.05 -1.28
C GLY A 51 -4.75 -8.43 -2.75
N ALA A 52 -3.67 -9.10 -3.18
CA ALA A 52 -3.47 -9.56 -4.55
C ALA A 52 -4.53 -10.59 -4.94
N ILE A 53 -4.86 -11.51 -4.04
CA ILE A 53 -5.94 -12.49 -4.24
C ILE A 53 -7.28 -11.77 -4.41
N TRP A 54 -7.56 -10.79 -3.56
CA TRP A 54 -8.80 -10.01 -3.65
C TRP A 54 -8.84 -9.21 -4.95
N TRP A 55 -7.75 -8.55 -5.32
CA TRP A 55 -7.62 -7.82 -6.58
C TRP A 55 -7.86 -8.72 -7.81
N MET A 56 -7.27 -9.92 -7.84
CA MET A 56 -7.51 -10.89 -8.90
C MET A 56 -8.97 -11.37 -8.95
N ARG A 57 -9.63 -11.49 -7.79
CA ARG A 57 -11.05 -11.85 -7.71
C ARG A 57 -11.96 -10.80 -8.33
N LEU A 58 -11.62 -9.52 -8.17
CA LEU A 58 -12.35 -8.39 -8.73
C LEU A 58 -12.30 -8.37 -10.27
N ARG A 59 -11.27 -9.00 -10.86
CA ARG A 59 -11.06 -9.09 -12.31
C ARG A 59 -11.16 -7.75 -13.07
N PRO A 60 -10.57 -6.62 -12.58
CA PRO A 60 -10.44 -5.45 -13.46
C PRO A 60 -9.71 -5.84 -14.76
N GLN A 61 -9.96 -5.18 -15.88
CA GLN A 61 -9.44 -5.61 -17.19
C GLN A 61 -7.89 -5.70 -17.22
N ASP A 62 -7.19 -4.91 -16.39
CA ASP A 62 -5.73 -4.98 -16.20
C ASP A 62 -5.26 -5.85 -15.01
N SER A 63 -6.14 -6.64 -14.39
CA SER A 63 -5.87 -7.58 -13.27
C SER A 63 -4.85 -8.68 -13.61
N HIS A 64 -4.33 -8.69 -14.83
CA HIS A 64 -3.47 -9.70 -15.39
C HIS A 64 -2.01 -9.29 -15.47
N SER A 65 -1.68 -8.01 -15.20
CA SER A 65 -0.28 -7.60 -15.05
C SER A 65 0.20 -7.80 -13.62
N ILE A 66 1.44 -8.28 -13.45
CA ILE A 66 2.05 -8.40 -12.11
C ILE A 66 2.09 -7.04 -11.39
N VAL A 67 2.25 -5.96 -12.16
CA VAL A 67 2.33 -4.60 -11.64
C VAL A 67 0.98 -4.22 -11.02
N GLY A 68 -0.13 -4.49 -11.71
CA GLY A 68 -1.47 -4.27 -11.16
C GLY A 68 -1.75 -5.12 -9.92
N ILE A 69 -1.32 -6.38 -9.93
CA ILE A 69 -1.47 -7.29 -8.78
C ILE A 69 -0.67 -6.80 -7.57
N CYS A 70 0.56 -6.31 -7.76
CA CYS A 70 1.36 -5.73 -6.68
C CYS A 70 0.74 -4.44 -6.13
N GLY A 71 0.34 -3.52 -7.02
CA GLY A 71 -0.25 -2.23 -6.63
C GLY A 71 -1.57 -2.39 -5.89
N GLY A 72 -2.50 -3.14 -6.50
CA GLY A 72 -3.77 -3.51 -5.87
C GLY A 72 -3.55 -4.32 -4.60
N GLY A 73 -2.59 -5.25 -4.61
CA GLY A 73 -2.29 -6.10 -3.46
C GLY A 73 -1.84 -5.32 -2.22
N ILE A 74 -0.92 -4.37 -2.38
CA ILE A 74 -0.50 -3.52 -1.27
C ILE A 74 -1.65 -2.61 -0.83
N ALA A 75 -2.38 -1.98 -1.76
CA ALA A 75 -3.48 -1.09 -1.43
C ALA A 75 -4.59 -1.81 -0.62
N PHE A 76 -5.08 -2.94 -1.11
CA PHE A 76 -6.12 -3.73 -0.46
C PHE A 76 -5.62 -4.40 0.81
N GLY A 77 -4.44 -5.00 0.76
CA GLY A 77 -3.85 -5.72 1.88
C GLY A 77 -3.65 -4.83 3.10
N THR A 78 -3.04 -3.65 2.88
CA THR A 78 -2.78 -2.69 3.96
C THR A 78 -4.07 -2.08 4.50
N LEU A 79 -5.04 -1.75 3.63
CA LEU A 79 -6.34 -1.24 4.06
C LEU A 79 -7.11 -2.28 4.90
N ALA A 80 -7.22 -3.51 4.41
CA ALA A 80 -7.91 -4.59 5.10
C ALA A 80 -7.24 -4.92 6.45
N ALA A 81 -5.91 -4.97 6.48
CA ALA A 81 -5.14 -5.17 7.69
C ALA A 81 -5.41 -4.05 8.71
N SER A 82 -5.47 -2.79 8.27
CA SER A 82 -5.75 -1.63 9.12
C SER A 82 -7.16 -1.68 9.73
N LEU A 83 -8.17 -1.94 8.89
CA LEU A 83 -9.56 -2.05 9.34
C LEU A 83 -9.73 -3.20 10.34
N SER A 84 -9.13 -4.34 10.05
CA SER A 84 -9.20 -5.51 10.92
C SER A 84 -8.46 -5.31 12.23
N ALA A 85 -7.25 -4.75 12.20
CA ALA A 85 -6.49 -4.42 13.41
C ALA A 85 -7.26 -3.46 14.32
N HIS A 86 -7.90 -2.44 13.74
CA HIS A 86 -8.75 -1.54 14.51
C HIS A 86 -9.98 -2.24 15.10
N GLY A 87 -10.70 -3.01 14.29
CA GLY A 87 -11.92 -3.70 14.73
C GLY A 87 -11.68 -4.74 15.82
N LEU A 88 -10.51 -5.38 15.82
CA LEU A 88 -10.12 -6.37 16.82
C LEU A 88 -9.31 -5.79 17.99
N ARG A 89 -9.05 -4.49 18.03
CA ARG A 89 -8.20 -3.84 19.04
C ARG A 89 -8.64 -4.14 20.48
N ALA A 90 -9.94 -4.19 20.74
CA ALA A 90 -10.49 -4.43 22.08
C ALA A 90 -10.63 -5.92 22.44
N THR A 91 -10.08 -6.82 21.63
CA THR A 91 -10.19 -8.28 21.82
C THR A 91 -8.87 -8.88 22.31
N ALA A 92 -8.91 -10.13 22.79
CA ALA A 92 -7.73 -10.86 23.24
C ALA A 92 -6.68 -11.10 22.13
N ILE A 93 -7.08 -10.97 20.85
CA ILE A 93 -6.21 -11.17 19.68
C ILE A 93 -5.78 -9.84 19.03
N SER A 94 -5.87 -8.72 19.75
CA SER A 94 -5.57 -7.37 19.25
C SER A 94 -4.23 -7.26 18.51
N ASN A 95 -3.16 -7.82 19.09
CA ASN A 95 -1.82 -7.84 18.49
C ASN A 95 -1.74 -8.58 17.13
N TRP A 96 -2.67 -9.50 16.88
CA TRP A 96 -2.76 -10.29 15.65
C TRP A 96 -3.92 -9.83 14.75
N GLY A 97 -4.65 -8.79 15.13
CA GLY A 97 -5.86 -8.36 14.42
C GLY A 97 -5.64 -8.05 12.95
N TRP A 98 -4.44 -7.60 12.58
CA TRP A 98 -4.05 -7.34 11.19
C TRP A 98 -3.98 -8.61 10.32
N THR A 99 -3.87 -9.81 10.92
CA THR A 99 -3.76 -11.10 10.19
C THR A 99 -5.11 -11.69 9.78
N LEU A 100 -6.23 -11.25 10.36
CA LEU A 100 -7.54 -11.83 10.08
C LEU A 100 -7.89 -11.86 8.58
N PRO A 101 -7.64 -10.79 7.77
CA PRO A 101 -7.90 -10.85 6.33
C PRO A 101 -7.13 -11.98 5.64
N THR A 102 -5.88 -12.20 6.05
CA THR A 102 -5.02 -13.28 5.54
C THR A 102 -5.56 -14.65 5.93
N VAL A 103 -5.97 -14.83 7.19
CA VAL A 103 -6.56 -16.09 7.68
C VAL A 103 -7.86 -16.42 6.95
N VAL A 104 -8.76 -15.45 6.82
CA VAL A 104 -10.02 -15.60 6.07
C VAL A 104 -9.74 -15.93 4.60
N THR A 105 -8.75 -15.28 4.00
CA THR A 105 -8.35 -15.56 2.62
C THR A 105 -7.77 -16.96 2.48
N GLY A 106 -6.91 -17.40 3.40
CA GLY A 106 -6.39 -18.76 3.43
C GLY A 106 -7.50 -19.82 3.57
N PHE A 107 -8.46 -19.57 4.47
CA PHE A 107 -9.61 -20.46 4.65
C PHE A 107 -10.50 -20.53 3.40
N THR A 108 -10.81 -19.38 2.79
CA THR A 108 -11.59 -19.35 1.55
C THR A 108 -10.87 -20.03 0.38
N LEU A 109 -9.54 -19.93 0.32
CA LEU A 109 -8.73 -20.71 -0.64
C LEU A 109 -8.78 -22.20 -0.37
N PHE A 110 -8.78 -22.62 0.89
CA PHE A 110 -8.88 -24.01 1.27
C PHE A 110 -10.25 -24.61 0.88
N VAL A 111 -11.33 -23.87 1.07
CA VAL A 111 -12.69 -24.33 0.78
C VAL A 111 -13.06 -24.17 -0.71
N SER A 112 -12.67 -23.08 -1.36
CA SER A 112 -13.13 -22.74 -2.72
C SER A 112 -12.16 -23.19 -3.82
N SER A 113 -12.52 -24.27 -4.52
CA SER A 113 -11.82 -24.71 -5.74
C SER A 113 -11.86 -23.66 -6.86
N ASN A 114 -12.97 -22.93 -6.99
CA ASN A 114 -13.12 -21.86 -7.99
C ASN A 114 -12.11 -20.72 -7.80
N LEU A 115 -11.86 -20.33 -6.55
CA LEU A 115 -10.88 -19.30 -6.25
C LEU A 115 -9.46 -19.78 -6.56
N ARG A 116 -9.11 -21.01 -6.14
CA ARG A 116 -7.83 -21.63 -6.47
C ARG A 116 -7.60 -21.69 -7.98
N ASN A 117 -8.59 -22.14 -8.74
CA ASN A 117 -8.49 -22.24 -10.20
C ASN A 117 -8.30 -20.86 -10.86
N THR A 118 -8.96 -19.82 -10.35
CA THR A 118 -8.78 -18.45 -10.85
C THR A 118 -7.35 -17.96 -10.62
N ILE A 119 -6.77 -18.24 -9.45
CA ILE A 119 -5.39 -17.89 -9.13
C ILE A 119 -4.42 -18.66 -10.04
N VAL A 120 -4.58 -19.97 -10.13
CA VAL A 120 -3.73 -20.82 -10.98
C VAL A 120 -3.77 -20.34 -12.44
N ASP A 121 -4.95 -20.05 -13.00
CA ASP A 121 -5.07 -19.49 -14.36
C ASP A 121 -4.32 -18.16 -14.50
N CYS A 122 -4.48 -17.26 -13.53
CA CYS A 122 -3.79 -15.97 -13.54
C CYS A 122 -2.25 -16.17 -13.55
N PHE A 123 -1.75 -17.05 -12.67
CA PHE A 123 -0.32 -17.32 -12.54
C PHE A 123 0.28 -18.01 -13.77
N GLN A 124 -0.43 -18.99 -14.33
CA GLN A 124 0.08 -19.79 -15.45
C GLN A 124 -0.05 -19.08 -16.79
N ASN A 125 -1.18 -18.43 -17.04
CA ASN A 125 -1.54 -18.00 -18.40
C ASN A 125 -1.42 -16.48 -18.60
N ARG A 126 -1.43 -15.70 -17.52
CA ARG A 126 -1.69 -14.26 -17.62
C ARG A 126 -0.59 -13.37 -17.05
N LEU A 127 0.19 -13.84 -16.07
CA LEU A 127 1.35 -13.13 -15.54
C LEU A 127 2.45 -13.00 -16.61
N ARG A 128 2.45 -11.86 -17.30
CA ARG A 128 3.46 -11.52 -18.30
C ARG A 128 4.16 -10.24 -17.90
N LEU A 129 5.47 -10.37 -17.75
CA LEU A 129 6.37 -9.26 -17.48
C LEU A 129 7.17 -8.98 -18.74
N ARG A 130 6.85 -7.90 -19.46
CA ARG A 130 7.62 -7.54 -20.66
C ARG A 130 8.88 -6.80 -20.23
N ARG A 131 10.00 -7.00 -20.94
CA ARG A 131 11.26 -6.30 -20.69
C ARG A 131 11.15 -4.76 -20.60
N PRO A 132 10.42 -4.05 -21.49
CA PRO A 132 10.25 -2.60 -21.34
C PRO A 132 9.50 -2.23 -20.05
N ASP A 133 8.61 -3.10 -19.57
CA ASP A 133 7.87 -2.90 -18.33
C ASP A 133 8.81 -2.94 -17.13
N MET A 134 9.77 -3.89 -17.15
CA MET A 134 10.81 -3.96 -16.12
C MET A 134 11.72 -2.74 -16.11
N ALA A 135 12.17 -2.29 -17.29
CA ALA A 135 13.05 -1.14 -17.39
C ALA A 135 12.35 0.13 -16.89
N GLY A 136 11.09 0.35 -17.31
CA GLY A 136 10.30 1.49 -16.88
C GLY A 136 9.95 1.46 -15.39
N LEU A 137 9.56 0.29 -14.87
CA LEU A 137 9.27 0.12 -13.44
C LEU A 137 10.54 0.31 -12.60
N GLY A 138 11.67 -0.23 -13.05
CA GLY A 138 12.98 -0.04 -12.43
C GLY A 138 13.37 1.44 -12.39
N LEU A 139 13.19 2.17 -13.49
CA LEU A 139 13.43 3.61 -13.54
C LEU A 139 12.52 4.37 -12.55
N ALA A 140 11.22 4.05 -12.51
CA ALA A 140 10.29 4.69 -11.58
C ALA A 140 10.66 4.44 -10.11
N VAL A 141 11.08 3.21 -9.77
CA VAL A 141 11.57 2.86 -8.44
C VAL A 141 12.84 3.63 -8.11
N VAL A 142 13.81 3.72 -9.03
CA VAL A 142 15.04 4.50 -8.83
C VAL A 142 14.74 5.98 -8.61
N VAL A 143 13.90 6.58 -9.45
CA VAL A 143 13.52 8.00 -9.31
C VAL A 143 12.78 8.25 -8.00
N GLY A 144 11.86 7.37 -7.60
CA GLY A 144 11.17 7.46 -6.32
C GLY A 144 12.07 7.20 -5.11
N ALA A 145 13.13 6.41 -5.27
CA ALA A 145 14.09 6.12 -4.20
C ALA A 145 14.95 7.34 -3.85
N VAL A 146 15.24 8.24 -4.80
CA VAL A 146 16.06 9.45 -4.55
C VAL A 146 15.53 10.31 -3.40
N PRO A 147 14.27 10.77 -3.40
CA PRO A 147 13.74 11.57 -2.29
C PRO A 147 13.53 10.74 -1.02
N LEU A 148 13.35 9.43 -1.14
CA LEU A 148 13.24 8.53 0.01
C LEU A 148 14.58 8.36 0.75
N ILE A 149 15.68 8.24 0.00
CA ILE A 149 17.05 8.21 0.55
C ILE A 149 17.35 9.52 1.27
N LEU A 150 16.98 10.67 0.68
CA LEU A 150 17.10 11.96 1.34
C LEU A 150 16.28 12.00 2.63
N PHE A 151 15.04 11.53 2.60
CA PHE A 151 14.18 11.45 3.79
C PHE A 151 14.81 10.60 4.90
N TRP A 152 15.38 9.44 4.58
CA TRP A 152 16.05 8.57 5.56
C TRP A 152 17.31 9.20 6.14
N HIS A 153 18.06 9.94 5.33
CA HIS A 153 19.21 10.69 5.81
C HIS A 153 18.81 11.76 6.84
N LEU A 154 17.65 12.40 6.61
CA LEU A 154 17.07 13.40 7.51
C LEU A 154 16.31 12.80 8.70
N THR A 155 16.05 11.50 8.71
CA THR A 155 15.34 10.79 9.78
C THR A 155 16.17 9.58 10.23
N PRO A 156 17.32 9.79 10.89
CA PRO A 156 18.10 8.68 11.42
C PRO A 156 17.27 7.85 12.40
N LEU A 157 17.58 6.56 12.55
CA LEU A 157 16.93 5.71 13.58
C LEU A 157 17.61 5.86 14.94
N THR A 158 18.87 6.28 14.95
CA THR A 158 19.60 6.61 16.17
C THR A 158 19.30 8.04 16.58
N TRP A 159 19.22 8.26 17.89
CA TRP A 159 19.06 9.61 18.43
C TRP A 159 20.24 10.50 18.04
N SER A 160 19.96 11.64 17.41
CA SER A 160 20.97 12.60 16.95
C SER A 160 20.65 14.05 17.34
N GLY A 161 19.83 14.22 18.39
CA GLY A 161 19.37 15.52 18.87
C GLY A 161 18.05 15.99 18.25
N TRP A 162 17.28 16.75 19.03
CA TRP A 162 15.93 17.24 18.69
C TRP A 162 15.86 18.02 17.37
N HIS A 163 16.93 18.76 17.03
CA HIS A 163 17.00 19.60 15.84
C HIS A 163 17.04 18.81 14.52
N ARG A 164 17.37 17.51 14.55
CA ARG A 164 17.41 16.66 13.36
C ARG A 164 16.12 15.89 13.11
N TYR A 165 15.21 15.80 14.07
CA TYR A 165 13.95 15.09 13.89
C TYR A 165 12.84 16.06 13.51
N PRO A 166 12.20 15.89 12.33
CA PRO A 166 10.99 16.65 12.04
C PRO A 166 9.94 16.36 13.11
N THR A 167 9.37 17.42 13.70
CA THR A 167 8.32 17.31 14.74
C THR A 167 7.13 16.48 14.28
N SER A 168 6.83 16.46 12.98
CA SER A 168 5.80 15.62 12.37
C SER A 168 6.07 14.13 12.51
N VAL A 169 7.33 13.68 12.48
CA VAL A 169 7.69 12.26 12.67
C VAL A 169 7.36 11.84 14.10
N LEU A 170 7.74 12.65 15.09
CA LEU A 170 7.43 12.39 16.51
C LEU A 170 5.91 12.35 16.74
N PHE A 171 5.19 13.32 16.17
CA PHE A 171 3.73 13.36 16.23
C PHE A 171 3.10 12.09 15.63
N HIS A 172 3.50 11.70 14.43
CA HIS A 172 2.91 10.54 13.76
C HIS A 172 3.28 9.20 14.43
N GLU A 173 4.47 9.09 15.02
CA GLU A 173 4.86 7.92 15.80
C GLU A 173 3.99 7.81 17.05
N ALA A 174 3.92 8.88 17.85
CA ALA A 174 3.11 8.92 19.07
C ALA A 174 1.64 8.64 18.77
N LEU A 175 1.09 9.23 17.70
CA LEU A 175 -0.28 8.98 17.27
C LEU A 175 -0.50 7.51 16.86
N SER A 176 0.44 6.90 16.15
CA SER A 176 0.30 5.51 15.70
C SER A 176 0.26 4.52 16.86
N HIS A 177 1.15 4.68 17.84
CA HIS A 177 1.10 3.89 19.08
C HIS A 177 -0.14 4.22 19.91
N GLY A 178 -0.52 5.50 19.99
CA GLY A 178 -1.69 5.97 20.73
C GLY A 178 -3.00 5.37 20.21
N VAL A 179 -3.24 5.41 18.89
CA VAL A 179 -4.45 4.83 18.29
C VAL A 179 -4.48 3.32 18.47
N HIS A 180 -3.33 2.64 18.40
CA HIS A 180 -3.26 1.19 18.65
C HIS A 180 -3.60 0.85 20.11
N ALA A 181 -3.05 1.60 21.07
CA ALA A 181 -3.26 1.35 22.49
C ALA A 181 -4.67 1.75 22.96
N PHE A 182 -5.08 2.99 22.68
CA PHE A 182 -6.27 3.59 23.28
C PHE A 182 -7.48 3.60 22.33
N GLY A 183 -7.25 3.48 21.03
CA GLY A 183 -8.30 3.61 20.02
C GLY A 183 -8.54 5.07 19.63
N ILE A 184 -9.71 5.35 19.07
CA ILE A 184 -10.06 6.67 18.51
C ILE A 184 -10.80 7.58 19.50
N ASN A 185 -11.24 7.02 20.63
CA ASN A 185 -12.00 7.78 21.62
C ASN A 185 -11.12 8.55 22.59
N ASP A 186 -9.82 8.24 22.63
CA ASP A 186 -8.85 8.83 23.55
C ASP A 186 -7.64 9.38 22.78
N SER A 187 -7.27 10.61 23.08
CA SER A 187 -6.11 11.28 22.49
C SER A 187 -4.85 11.01 23.31
N VAL A 188 -3.80 10.51 22.65
CA VAL A 188 -2.46 10.38 23.25
C VAL A 188 -1.82 11.73 23.59
N PHE A 189 -2.34 12.84 23.03
CA PHE A 189 -1.78 14.17 23.21
C PHE A 189 -2.48 15.00 24.29
N ALA A 190 -3.66 14.59 24.74
CA ALA A 190 -4.45 15.34 25.71
C ALA A 190 -5.38 14.40 26.49
N ALA A 191 -5.12 14.25 27.79
CA ALA A 191 -5.94 13.43 28.68
C ALA A 191 -7.39 13.94 28.73
N GLY A 192 -8.34 13.01 28.63
CA GLY A 192 -9.79 13.32 28.62
C GLY A 192 -10.31 13.90 27.29
N ALA A 193 -9.45 14.08 26.28
CA ALA A 193 -9.88 14.53 24.96
C ALA A 193 -10.02 13.36 23.99
N THR A 194 -11.01 13.44 23.10
CA THR A 194 -11.16 12.52 21.97
C THR A 194 -10.13 12.79 20.88
N LEU A 195 -9.69 11.77 20.15
CA LEU A 195 -8.81 11.96 19.01
C LEU A 195 -9.54 12.70 17.87
N ARG A 196 -9.06 13.89 17.52
CA ARG A 196 -9.58 14.71 16.41
C ARG A 196 -8.62 14.74 15.24
N TYR A 197 -8.22 13.56 14.77
CA TYR A 197 -7.33 13.41 13.63
C TYR A 197 -7.71 12.17 12.82
N HIS A 198 -7.36 12.16 11.54
CA HIS A 198 -7.52 10.97 10.70
C HIS A 198 -6.55 9.88 11.19
N TRP A 199 -7.03 8.64 11.29
CA TRP A 199 -6.41 7.65 12.19
C TRP A 199 -6.12 6.31 11.53
N LEU A 200 -6.82 5.94 10.44
CA LEU A 200 -6.76 4.57 9.94
C LEU A 200 -5.37 4.18 9.42
N SER A 201 -4.68 5.08 8.73
CA SER A 201 -3.29 4.88 8.30
C SER A 201 -2.33 4.70 9.48
N HIS A 202 -2.63 5.33 10.62
CA HIS A 202 -1.84 5.23 11.84
C HIS A 202 -2.04 3.89 12.56
N VAL A 203 -3.22 3.27 12.41
CA VAL A 203 -3.46 1.90 12.91
C VAL A 203 -2.51 0.91 12.25
N TRP A 204 -2.28 1.02 10.94
CA TRP A 204 -1.35 0.13 10.24
C TRP A 204 0.05 0.19 10.84
N VAL A 205 0.56 1.41 11.02
CA VAL A 205 1.89 1.65 11.60
C VAL A 205 1.96 1.15 13.04
N GLY A 206 1.00 1.54 13.89
CA GLY A 206 0.98 1.18 15.30
C GLY A 206 0.86 -0.33 15.52
N SER A 207 -0.06 -0.99 14.80
CA SER A 207 -0.27 -2.43 14.92
C SER A 207 0.97 -3.23 14.51
N LEU A 208 1.63 -2.88 13.41
CA LEU A 208 2.86 -3.56 13.00
C LEU A 208 4.04 -3.25 13.93
N SER A 209 4.20 -2.01 14.40
CA SER A 209 5.25 -1.66 15.36
C SER A 209 5.10 -2.47 16.65
N THR A 210 3.89 -2.49 17.24
CA THR A 210 3.63 -3.22 18.48
C THR A 210 3.74 -4.73 18.30
N TRP A 211 3.18 -5.29 17.21
CA TRP A 211 3.24 -6.74 16.96
C TRP A 211 4.67 -7.24 16.74
N SER A 212 5.47 -6.51 15.95
CA SER A 212 6.83 -6.94 15.60
C SER A 212 7.86 -6.62 16.67
N GLY A 213 7.52 -5.80 17.66
CA GLY A 213 8.50 -5.25 18.61
C GLY A 213 9.56 -4.38 17.92
N ALA A 214 9.24 -3.80 16.77
CA ALA A 214 10.17 -2.94 16.06
C ALA A 214 10.52 -1.70 16.90
N GLU A 215 11.78 -1.28 16.84
CA GLU A 215 12.22 -0.04 17.48
C GLU A 215 11.45 1.17 16.94
N SER A 216 11.43 2.24 17.74
CA SER A 216 10.76 3.49 17.41
C SER A 216 11.11 3.95 15.99
N PHE A 217 10.10 4.44 15.28
CA PHE A 217 10.21 5.01 13.94
C PHE A 217 10.53 4.01 12.81
N VAL A 218 10.84 2.74 13.07
CA VAL A 218 11.21 1.76 12.03
C VAL A 218 10.06 1.56 11.03
N VAL A 219 8.87 1.20 11.51
CA VAL A 219 7.71 0.97 10.63
C VAL A 219 7.28 2.28 9.96
N LEU A 220 7.24 3.37 10.72
CA LEU A 220 6.81 4.68 10.25
C LEU A 220 7.71 5.25 9.15
N THR A 221 9.03 5.25 9.36
CA THR A 221 9.97 5.98 8.50
C THR A 221 10.64 5.08 7.46
N ARG A 222 10.68 3.76 7.66
CA ARG A 222 11.34 2.83 6.72
C ARG A 222 10.34 2.03 5.92
N LEU A 223 9.50 1.23 6.60
CA LEU A 223 8.60 0.32 5.91
C LEU A 223 7.45 1.05 5.20
N THR A 224 6.79 1.99 5.88
CA THR A 224 5.61 2.69 5.35
C THR A 224 5.92 3.38 4.02
N PRO A 225 6.99 4.22 3.91
CA PRO A 225 7.31 4.89 2.67
C PRO A 225 7.60 3.93 1.52
N VAL A 226 8.34 2.83 1.77
CA VAL A 226 8.66 1.81 0.76
C VAL A 226 7.39 1.15 0.24
N ALA A 227 6.51 0.71 1.14
CA ALA A 227 5.27 0.04 0.78
C ALA A 227 4.36 0.96 -0.05
N THR A 228 4.14 2.20 0.42
CA THR A 228 3.22 3.13 -0.23
C THR A 228 3.78 3.67 -1.55
N LEU A 229 5.09 3.91 -1.64
CA LEU A 229 5.74 4.35 -2.87
C LEU A 229 5.63 3.28 -3.96
N PHE A 230 6.06 2.06 -3.63
CA PHE A 230 6.03 0.95 -4.58
C PHE A 230 4.59 0.61 -5.01
N GLY A 231 3.66 0.56 -4.06
CA GLY A 231 2.24 0.37 -4.34
C GLY A 231 1.69 1.45 -5.28
N SER A 232 1.99 2.74 -5.02
CA SER A 232 1.46 3.86 -5.80
C SER A 232 2.02 3.86 -7.22
N ILE A 233 3.32 3.61 -7.38
CA ILE A 233 3.98 3.42 -8.70
C ILE A 233 3.26 2.31 -9.49
N CYS A 234 2.99 1.18 -8.83
CA CYS A 234 2.34 0.03 -9.47
C CYS A 234 0.89 0.32 -9.90
N VAL A 235 0.11 0.99 -9.05
CA VAL A 235 -1.27 1.39 -9.40
C VAL A 235 -1.27 2.42 -10.52
N ALA A 236 -0.42 3.45 -10.43
CA ALA A 236 -0.32 4.50 -11.45
C ALA A 236 0.07 3.93 -12.82
N TRP A 237 1.04 3.01 -12.85
CA TRP A 237 1.43 2.29 -14.05
C TRP A 237 0.25 1.53 -14.67
N SER A 238 -0.49 0.80 -13.85
CA SER A 238 -1.63 -0.02 -14.30
C SER A 238 -2.77 0.86 -14.82
N TRP A 239 -3.04 1.96 -14.13
CA TRP A 239 -4.03 2.93 -14.55
C TRP A 239 -3.65 3.61 -15.88
N ALA A 240 -2.40 4.01 -16.04
CA ALA A 240 -1.90 4.60 -17.27
C ALA A 240 -1.97 3.62 -18.46
N ARG A 241 -1.67 2.33 -18.25
CA ARG A 241 -1.89 1.27 -19.25
C ARG A 241 -3.34 1.16 -19.66
N ARG A 242 -4.24 1.24 -18.69
CA ARG A 242 -5.67 1.14 -18.95
C ARG A 242 -6.20 2.22 -19.87
N LEU A 243 -5.57 3.39 -19.81
CA LEU A 243 -5.98 4.60 -20.51
C LEU A 243 -5.25 4.80 -21.84
N SER A 244 -4.09 4.17 -22.06
CA SER A 244 -3.26 4.40 -23.23
C SER A 244 -2.48 3.17 -23.67
N ASP A 245 -2.54 2.87 -24.97
CA ASP A 245 -1.73 1.85 -25.62
C ASP A 245 -0.29 2.31 -25.90
N VAL A 246 0.02 3.60 -25.68
CA VAL A 246 1.36 4.16 -25.94
C VAL A 246 2.35 3.60 -24.90
N PRO A 247 3.41 2.87 -25.32
CA PRO A 247 4.30 2.16 -24.38
C PRO A 247 5.02 3.05 -23.36
N LEU A 248 5.19 4.34 -23.68
CA LEU A 248 5.86 5.32 -22.83
C LEU A 248 4.95 5.91 -21.74
N VAL A 249 3.63 5.86 -21.90
CA VAL A 249 2.69 6.49 -20.97
C VAL A 249 2.72 5.84 -19.58
N PRO A 250 2.68 4.49 -19.44
CA PRO A 250 2.81 3.83 -18.14
C PRO A 250 4.10 4.14 -17.36
N PRO A 251 5.31 4.04 -17.96
CA PRO A 251 6.53 4.41 -17.25
C PRO A 251 6.59 5.88 -16.90
N LEU A 252 6.11 6.78 -17.76
CA LEU A 252 6.08 8.20 -17.45
C LEU A 252 5.15 8.48 -16.26
N ALA A 253 3.95 7.90 -16.23
CA ALA A 253 3.02 8.05 -15.11
C ALA A 253 3.62 7.51 -13.80
N ALA A 254 4.28 6.36 -13.85
CA ALA A 254 4.96 5.76 -12.71
C ALA A 254 6.13 6.63 -12.20
N VAL A 255 6.95 7.18 -13.09
CA VAL A 255 8.04 8.11 -12.76
C VAL A 255 7.48 9.40 -12.17
N LEU A 256 6.41 9.96 -12.74
CA LEU A 256 5.75 11.15 -12.23
C LEU A 256 5.16 10.92 -10.85
N VAL A 257 4.48 9.80 -10.60
CA VAL A 257 3.94 9.49 -9.26
C VAL A 257 5.06 9.21 -8.26
N GLY A 258 6.07 8.42 -8.64
CA GLY A 258 7.21 8.12 -7.77
C GLY A 258 8.05 9.36 -7.43
N GLY A 259 8.26 10.24 -8.41
CA GLY A 259 8.96 11.51 -8.26
C GLY A 259 8.11 12.57 -7.57
N ALA A 260 6.97 12.96 -8.15
CA ALA A 260 6.13 14.05 -7.66
C ALA A 260 5.52 13.77 -6.27
N GLY A 261 5.13 12.52 -6.00
CA GLY A 261 4.56 12.11 -4.71
C GLY A 261 5.52 12.31 -3.53
N PHE A 262 6.83 12.33 -3.81
CA PHE A 262 7.88 12.62 -2.83
C PHE A 262 8.63 13.93 -3.08
N VAL A 263 8.43 14.64 -4.19
CA VAL A 263 8.94 16.01 -4.42
C VAL A 263 8.24 17.04 -3.51
N GLY A 264 7.19 16.66 -2.78
CA GLY A 264 6.80 17.37 -1.54
C GLY A 264 7.93 17.46 -0.50
N VAL A 265 9.00 16.65 -0.62
CA VAL A 265 10.27 16.79 0.11
C VAL A 265 11.08 18.01 -0.37
N LEU A 266 10.82 18.59 -1.55
CA LEU A 266 11.44 19.85 -1.99
C LEU A 266 10.71 21.11 -1.47
N HIS A 267 9.48 21.00 -0.95
CA HIS A 267 8.88 22.05 -0.10
C HIS A 267 9.68 22.30 1.20
N PHE A 268 10.68 21.45 1.48
CA PHE A 268 11.68 21.62 2.52
C PHE A 268 12.52 22.90 2.37
N PHE A 269 12.67 23.45 1.16
CA PHE A 269 13.36 24.73 0.97
C PHE A 269 12.57 25.95 1.50
N PHE A 270 11.26 25.83 1.74
CA PHE A 270 10.38 26.96 2.12
C PHE A 270 9.64 26.79 3.46
N GLY A 271 10.05 25.85 4.31
CA GLY A 271 9.74 25.92 5.74
C GLY A 271 8.40 25.35 6.22
N ASN A 272 7.89 24.25 5.64
CA ASN A 272 6.76 23.53 6.25
C ASN A 272 6.80 21.99 6.07
N HIS A 273 6.25 21.30 7.07
CA HIS A 273 6.50 19.90 7.46
C HIS A 273 6.23 18.83 6.38
N LEU A 274 7.15 17.85 6.32
CA LEU A 274 7.37 16.89 5.23
C LEU A 274 6.24 15.86 5.03
N PHE A 275 5.74 15.82 3.79
CA PHE A 275 4.80 14.84 3.22
C PHE A 275 5.18 13.36 3.45
N ALA A 276 6.49 13.07 3.50
CA ALA A 276 7.03 11.71 3.58
C ALA A 276 6.92 11.06 4.98
N ALA A 277 6.70 11.85 6.04
CA ALA A 277 6.58 11.35 7.40
C ALA A 277 5.12 11.06 7.81
N SER A 278 4.15 11.33 6.93
CA SER A 278 2.73 11.27 7.25
C SER A 278 2.09 10.01 6.67
N PRO A 279 1.87 8.95 7.48
CA PRO A 279 1.15 7.75 7.07
C PRO A 279 -0.17 8.06 6.39
N SER A 280 -0.88 9.06 6.91
CA SER A 280 -2.16 9.46 6.36
C SER A 280 -2.07 9.99 4.95
N GLN A 281 -1.04 10.76 4.62
CA GLN A 281 -0.82 11.19 3.25
C GLN A 281 -0.38 10.02 2.37
N LEU A 282 0.61 9.26 2.80
CA LEU A 282 1.21 8.16 2.04
C LEU A 282 0.18 7.07 1.70
N PHE A 283 -0.53 6.55 2.71
CA PHE A 283 -1.58 5.56 2.49
C PHE A 283 -2.79 6.13 1.77
N SER A 284 -3.19 7.37 2.05
CA SER A 284 -4.29 7.99 1.31
C SER A 284 -4.01 8.11 -0.17
N THR A 285 -2.79 8.50 -0.57
CA THR A 285 -2.42 8.55 -1.99
C THR A 285 -2.53 7.18 -2.62
N LEU A 286 -1.97 6.14 -2.00
CA LEU A 286 -2.07 4.77 -2.48
C LEU A 286 -3.53 4.30 -2.60
N TRP A 287 -4.31 4.44 -1.53
CA TRP A 287 -5.70 4.00 -1.47
C TRP A 287 -6.57 4.80 -2.44
N LEU A 288 -6.28 6.09 -2.65
CA LEU A 288 -7.05 6.95 -3.55
C LEU A 288 -6.78 6.60 -5.01
N LEU A 289 -5.51 6.33 -5.36
CA LEU A 289 -5.16 5.83 -6.68
C LEU A 289 -5.87 4.49 -6.96
N ALA A 290 -5.86 3.57 -6.01
CA ALA A 290 -6.50 2.27 -6.16
C ALA A 290 -8.03 2.39 -6.25
N PHE A 291 -8.64 3.24 -5.42
CA PHE A 291 -10.07 3.55 -5.48
C PHE A 291 -10.46 4.14 -6.83
N SER A 292 -9.72 5.14 -7.29
CA SER A 292 -10.02 5.83 -8.55
C SER A 292 -9.87 4.90 -9.77
N PHE A 293 -8.87 4.02 -9.73
CA PHE A 293 -8.72 2.99 -10.75
C PHE A 293 -9.91 2.03 -10.78
N LEU A 294 -10.37 1.54 -9.62
CA LEU A 294 -11.54 0.65 -9.56
C LEU A 294 -12.85 1.34 -9.90
N LEU A 295 -12.97 2.61 -9.54
CA LEU A 295 -14.09 3.45 -9.94
C LEU A 295 -14.16 3.55 -11.47
N LEU A 296 -13.03 3.80 -12.13
CA LEU A 296 -12.94 3.80 -13.59
C LEU A 296 -13.33 2.45 -14.18
N GLU A 297 -12.82 1.35 -13.63
CA GLU A 297 -13.17 0.00 -14.06
C GLU A 297 -14.67 -0.30 -13.91
N THR A 298 -15.28 0.21 -12.84
CA THR A 298 -16.73 0.09 -12.61
C THR A 298 -17.52 0.85 -13.66
N ILE A 299 -17.19 2.13 -13.89
CA ILE A 299 -17.86 2.99 -14.88
C ILE A 299 -17.71 2.43 -16.30
N ARG A 300 -16.56 1.80 -16.62
CA ARG A 300 -16.31 1.18 -17.92
C ARG A 300 -16.91 -0.23 -18.08
N GLY A 301 -17.67 -0.72 -17.09
CA GLY A 301 -18.25 -2.06 -17.12
C GLY A 301 -17.23 -3.20 -17.01
N GLY A 302 -16.02 -2.91 -16.54
CA GLY A 302 -14.97 -3.89 -16.29
C GLY A 302 -15.23 -4.78 -15.07
N MET A 303 -16.19 -4.40 -14.21
CA MET A 303 -16.56 -5.14 -13.01
C MET A 303 -18.08 -5.17 -12.80
N PRO A 304 -18.64 -6.25 -12.20
CA PRO A 304 -20.04 -6.27 -11.80
C PRO A 304 -20.34 -5.19 -10.76
N ILE A 305 -21.40 -4.42 -10.99
CA ILE A 305 -21.77 -3.24 -10.18
C ILE A 305 -21.96 -3.58 -8.69
N THR A 306 -22.56 -4.72 -8.38
CA THR A 306 -22.80 -5.14 -6.98
C THR A 306 -21.49 -5.38 -6.23
N THR A 307 -20.55 -6.10 -6.85
CA THR A 307 -19.23 -6.38 -6.27
C THR A 307 -18.42 -5.09 -6.15
N SER A 308 -18.41 -4.25 -7.19
CA SER A 308 -17.65 -3.00 -7.15
C SER A 308 -18.22 -2.01 -6.14
N SER A 309 -19.54 -1.88 -5.99
CA SER A 309 -20.16 -1.00 -4.99
C SER A 309 -19.73 -1.35 -3.57
N VAL A 310 -19.71 -2.64 -3.21
CA VAL A 310 -19.27 -3.08 -1.87
C VAL A 310 -17.79 -2.72 -1.65
N VAL A 311 -16.94 -2.99 -2.63
CA VAL A 311 -15.52 -2.69 -2.55
C VAL A 311 -15.26 -1.19 -2.46
N LEU A 312 -15.91 -0.41 -3.33
CA LEU A 312 -15.79 1.05 -3.35
C LEU A 312 -16.29 1.65 -2.04
N LEU A 313 -17.35 1.11 -1.42
CA LEU A 313 -17.83 1.55 -0.10
C LEU A 313 -16.79 1.32 0.99
N VAL A 314 -16.18 0.13 1.04
CA VAL A 314 -15.12 -0.18 2.02
C VAL A 314 -13.90 0.71 1.81
N MET A 315 -13.47 0.91 0.56
CA MET A 315 -12.37 1.82 0.23
C MET A 315 -12.70 3.28 0.55
N SER A 316 -13.94 3.70 0.35
CA SER A 316 -14.43 5.04 0.65
C SER A 316 -14.35 5.33 2.15
N PHE A 317 -14.81 4.39 2.98
CA PHE A 317 -14.67 4.45 4.43
C PHE A 317 -13.19 4.53 4.82
N GLY A 318 -12.36 3.66 4.23
CA GLY A 318 -10.91 3.65 4.43
C GLY A 318 -10.25 5.00 4.12
N LEU A 319 -10.63 5.61 3.00
CA LEU A 319 -10.13 6.91 2.56
C LEU A 319 -10.56 8.05 3.47
N ALA A 320 -11.83 8.08 3.88
CA ALA A 320 -12.35 9.10 4.78
C ALA A 320 -11.66 9.04 6.15
N CYS A 321 -11.48 7.83 6.71
CA CYS A 321 -10.78 7.62 7.98
C CYS A 321 -9.26 7.78 7.86
N GLY A 322 -8.68 7.55 6.68
CA GLY A 322 -7.27 7.74 6.37
C GLY A 322 -6.89 9.21 6.20
N LYS A 323 -7.75 10.01 5.55
CA LYS A 323 -7.61 11.47 5.45
C LYS A 323 -8.95 12.09 5.02
N ALA A 324 -9.51 12.94 5.89
CA ALA A 324 -10.84 13.52 5.69
C ALA A 324 -11.01 14.28 4.36
N THR A 325 -9.96 14.91 3.83
CA THR A 325 -10.02 15.63 2.54
C THR A 325 -10.37 14.72 1.35
N ASN A 326 -10.14 13.41 1.46
CA ASN A 326 -10.51 12.47 0.40
C ASN A 326 -12.03 12.20 0.36
N ALA A 327 -12.76 12.55 1.41
CA ALA A 327 -14.21 12.34 1.47
C ALA A 327 -14.93 13.07 0.32
N VAL A 328 -14.42 14.24 -0.11
CA VAL A 328 -14.98 14.98 -1.25
C VAL A 328 -14.83 14.19 -2.56
N VAL A 329 -13.64 13.62 -2.79
CA VAL A 329 -13.35 12.84 -4.01
C VAL A 329 -14.17 11.55 -4.03
N VAL A 330 -14.30 10.90 -2.87
CA VAL A 330 -15.16 9.73 -2.67
C VAL A 330 -16.62 10.04 -2.99
N THR A 331 -17.18 11.13 -2.44
CA THR A 331 -18.57 11.51 -2.68
C THR A 331 -18.82 11.81 -4.16
N GLY A 332 -17.91 12.54 -4.82
CA GLY A 332 -17.99 12.79 -6.26
C GLY A 332 -17.92 11.50 -7.08
N GLY A 333 -17.03 10.57 -6.70
CA GLY A 333 -16.88 9.29 -7.36
C GLY A 333 -18.13 8.39 -7.24
N ILE A 334 -18.72 8.31 -6.05
CA ILE A 334 -19.95 7.54 -5.83
C ILE A 334 -21.11 8.16 -6.62
N ALA A 335 -21.25 9.49 -6.63
CA ALA A 335 -22.25 10.17 -7.44
C ALA A 335 -22.12 9.83 -8.94
N ALA A 336 -20.88 9.77 -9.46
CA ALA A 336 -20.64 9.38 -10.85
C ALA A 336 -21.08 7.93 -11.16
N VAL A 337 -20.95 6.99 -10.20
CA VAL A 337 -21.45 5.60 -10.38
C VAL A 337 -22.98 5.56 -10.38
N ILE A 338 -23.64 6.34 -9.53
CA ILE A 338 -25.11 6.36 -9.47
C ILE A 338 -25.72 6.94 -10.76
N LEU A 339 -25.00 7.86 -11.42
CA LEU A 339 -25.44 8.54 -12.63
C LEU A 339 -25.11 7.80 -13.93
N ALA A 340 -24.25 6.76 -13.89
CA ALA A 340 -23.80 5.98 -15.05
C ALA A 340 -24.65 4.73 -15.28
#